data_AF-A0A933BE64-F1
#
_entry.id   AF-A0A933BE64-F1
#
_cell.length_a   1.000
_cell.length_b   1.000
_cell.length_c   1.000
_cell.angle_alpha   90.00
_cell.angle_beta   90.00
_cell.angle_gamma   90.00
#
_symmetry.space_group_name_H-M   'P 1'
#
loop_
_entity.id
_entity.type
_entity.pdbx_description
1 polymer ?
#
loop_
_entity_poly.entity_id
_entity_poly.type
_entity_poly.pdbx_seq_one_letter_code
_entity_poly.pdbx_strand_id
1 'polypeptide(L)'
;MVTESAQRQGNGARALSLLQESLERRDYPELQAILAQSSLTELGEIWPGLKPMSKMICFKLLNAPKALEFYDRLGFEDRYFLFCAFPLAAIAPVLEEASERDRLRFIQLPRAGYERMLSGLRSEGTAGA
;
A
#
# COMPACT_ATOMS: atom_id res chain seq x y z
N MET A 1 32.24 11.16 -4.44
CA MET A 1 30.86 11.23 -3.90
C MET A 1 29.94 10.43 -4.80
N VAL A 2 30.04 9.09 -4.76
CA VAL A 2 29.21 8.16 -5.56
C VAL A 2 28.83 7.01 -4.63
N THR A 3 27.88 7.24 -3.70
CA THR A 3 27.52 6.18 -2.74
C THR A 3 26.12 6.26 -2.13
N GLU A 4 25.29 7.25 -2.44
CA GLU A 4 23.89 7.26 -1.94
C GLU A 4 22.90 6.70 -2.95
N SER A 5 23.05 7.03 -4.23
CA SER A 5 22.09 6.63 -5.27
C SER A 5 22.15 5.13 -5.59
N ALA A 6 23.35 4.53 -5.58
CA ALA A 6 23.53 3.09 -5.84
C ALA A 6 23.10 2.21 -4.65
N GLN A 7 23.25 2.71 -3.42
CA GLN A 7 22.91 1.98 -2.20
C GLN A 7 21.39 2.00 -1.93
N ARG A 8 20.70 3.08 -2.31
CA ARG A 8 19.23 3.17 -2.30
C ARG A 8 18.59 2.25 -3.33
N GLN A 9 19.14 2.19 -4.56
CA GLN A 9 18.65 1.28 -5.61
C GLN A 9 18.77 -0.20 -5.23
N GLY A 10 19.85 -0.60 -4.55
CA GLY A 10 20.00 -1.98 -4.05
C GLY A 10 19.03 -2.35 -2.92
N ASN A 11 18.64 -1.38 -2.10
CA ASN A 11 17.71 -1.60 -0.99
C ASN A 11 16.26 -1.75 -1.47
N GLY A 12 15.82 -0.90 -2.41
CA GLY A 12 14.48 -0.95 -2.98
C GLY A 12 14.20 -2.26 -3.73
N ALA A 13 15.15 -2.72 -4.55
CA ALA A 13 15.02 -3.98 -5.28
C ALA A 13 14.91 -5.19 -4.33
N ARG A 14 15.71 -5.20 -3.25
CA ARG A 14 15.64 -6.27 -2.24
C ARG A 14 14.32 -6.23 -1.46
N ALA A 15 13.86 -5.04 -1.07
CA ALA A 15 12.59 -4.87 -0.37
C ALA A 15 11.40 -5.32 -1.23
N LEU A 16 11.42 -4.99 -2.53
CA LEU A 16 10.41 -5.46 -3.49
C LEU A 16 10.41 -6.99 -3.60
N SER A 17 11.57 -7.62 -3.73
CA SER A 17 11.66 -9.09 -3.81
C SER A 17 11.12 -9.77 -2.56
N LEU A 18 11.50 -9.29 -1.37
CA LEU A 18 11.00 -9.84 -0.09
C LEU A 18 9.48 -9.68 0.02
N LEU A 19 8.96 -8.52 -0.36
CA LEU A 19 7.53 -8.25 -0.32
C LEU A 19 6.77 -9.14 -1.33
N GLN A 20 7.30 -9.36 -2.52
CA GLN A 20 6.72 -10.28 -3.51
C GLN A 20 6.75 -11.74 -3.03
N GLU A 21 7.86 -12.20 -2.45
CA GLU A 21 7.98 -13.55 -1.89
C GLU A 21 6.96 -13.79 -0.76
N SER A 22 6.82 -12.84 0.17
CA SER A 22 5.85 -12.95 1.26
C SER A 22 4.40 -12.87 0.74
N LEU A 23 4.12 -12.14 -0.35
CA LEU A 23 2.81 -12.15 -1.02
C LEU A 23 2.50 -13.51 -1.65
N GLU A 24 3.47 -14.14 -2.30
CA GLU A 24 3.32 -15.46 -2.93
C GLU A 24 3.10 -16.55 -1.88
N ARG A 25 3.84 -16.50 -0.78
CA ARG A 25 3.67 -17.38 0.38
C ARG A 25 2.44 -17.06 1.22
N ARG A 26 1.79 -15.90 0.97
CA ARG A 26 0.68 -15.36 1.76
C ARG A 26 1.02 -15.22 3.25
N ASP A 27 2.27 -14.87 3.53
CA ASP A 27 2.76 -14.61 4.88
C ASP A 27 2.40 -13.18 5.28
N TYR A 28 1.13 -12.96 5.61
CA TYR A 28 0.62 -11.65 6.04
C TYR A 28 1.30 -11.08 7.30
N PRO A 29 1.71 -11.89 8.30
CA PRO A 29 2.56 -11.42 9.39
C PRO A 29 3.87 -10.80 8.90
N GLU A 30 4.58 -11.50 8.01
CA GLU A 30 5.85 -11.03 7.44
C GLU A 30 5.65 -9.77 6.58
N LEU A 31 4.62 -9.78 5.72
CA LEU A 31 4.25 -8.61 4.91
C LEU A 31 3.99 -7.37 5.76
N GLN A 32 3.21 -7.52 6.83
CA GLN A 32 2.90 -6.42 7.72
C GLN A 32 4.17 -5.91 8.42
N ALA A 33 5.09 -6.81 8.80
CA ALA A 33 6.36 -6.43 9.41
C ALA A 33 7.27 -5.66 8.43
N ILE A 34 7.36 -6.11 7.17
CA ILE A 34 8.11 -5.40 6.11
C ILE A 34 7.50 -4.01 5.91
N LEU A 35 6.19 -3.95 5.67
CA LEU A 35 5.46 -2.69 5.43
C LEU A 35 5.56 -1.72 6.62
N ALA A 36 5.61 -2.22 7.86
CA ALA A 36 5.78 -1.39 9.04
C ALA A 36 7.17 -0.74 9.10
N GLN A 37 8.21 -1.48 8.70
CA GLN A 37 9.61 -1.03 8.72
C GLN A 37 9.98 -0.14 7.54
N SER A 38 9.37 -0.33 6.37
CA SER A 38 9.65 0.48 5.19
C SER A 38 9.28 1.95 5.39
N SER A 39 10.15 2.87 5.00
CA SER A 39 9.82 4.29 4.94
C SER A 39 8.79 4.59 3.83
N LEU A 40 8.09 5.72 3.93
CA LEU A 40 7.14 6.14 2.88
C LEU A 40 7.84 6.36 1.52
N THR A 41 9.11 6.78 1.54
CA THR A 41 9.92 6.94 0.33
C THR A 41 10.20 5.59 -0.32
N GLU A 42 10.66 4.59 0.45
CA GLU A 42 10.91 3.23 -0.07
C GLU A 42 9.62 2.59 -0.59
N LEU A 43 8.49 2.76 0.11
CA LEU A 43 7.19 2.29 -0.36
C LEU A 43 6.83 2.91 -1.71
N GLY A 44 7.09 4.21 -1.90
CA GLY A 44 6.86 4.91 -3.16
C GLY A 44 7.76 4.42 -4.30
N GLU A 45 9.01 4.07 -4.00
CA GLU A 45 9.96 3.52 -4.98
C GLU A 45 9.57 2.13 -5.46
N ILE A 46 9.08 1.26 -4.56
CA ILE A 46 8.70 -0.11 -4.90
C ILE A 46 7.26 -0.21 -5.44
N TRP A 47 6.40 0.77 -5.17
CA TRP A 47 4.98 0.77 -5.53
C TRP A 47 4.71 0.48 -7.01
N PRO A 48 5.44 1.08 -7.98
CA PRO A 48 5.20 0.84 -9.41
C PRO A 48 5.48 -0.62 -9.82
N GLY A 49 6.33 -1.34 -9.08
CA GLY A 49 6.65 -2.74 -9.33
C GLY A 49 5.60 -3.73 -8.81
N LEU A 50 4.58 -3.27 -8.09
CA LEU A 50 3.53 -4.11 -7.52
C LEU A 50 2.37 -4.31 -8.49
N LYS A 51 1.88 -5.55 -8.58
CA LYS A 51 0.64 -5.88 -9.30
C LYS A 51 -0.57 -5.22 -8.61
N PRO A 52 -1.69 -4.97 -9.32
CA PRO A 52 -2.85 -4.30 -8.73
C PRO A 52 -3.38 -4.96 -7.44
N MET A 53 -3.53 -6.30 -7.43
CA MET A 53 -3.96 -7.02 -6.23
C MET A 53 -2.95 -6.88 -5.07
N SER A 54 -1.66 -6.96 -5.37
CA SER A 54 -0.58 -6.75 -4.41
C SER A 54 -0.63 -5.35 -3.78
N LYS A 55 -0.85 -4.30 -4.59
CA LYS A 55 -1.04 -2.93 -4.11
C LYS A 55 -2.19 -2.84 -3.10
N MET A 56 -3.34 -3.44 -3.42
CA MET A 56 -4.50 -3.44 -2.51
C MET A 56 -4.18 -4.16 -1.20
N ILE A 57 -3.61 -5.37 -1.27
CA ILE A 57 -3.21 -6.15 -0.09
C ILE A 57 -2.26 -5.35 0.79
N CYS A 58 -1.18 -4.81 0.21
CA CYS A 58 -0.18 -4.03 0.94
C CYS A 58 -0.79 -2.79 1.58
N PHE A 59 -1.64 -2.06 0.85
CA PHE A 59 -2.32 -0.89 1.39
C PHE A 59 -3.23 -1.23 2.58
N LYS A 60 -3.94 -2.36 2.52
CA LYS A 60 -4.79 -2.84 3.61
C LYS A 60 -4.01 -3.44 4.79
N LEU A 61 -2.72 -3.74 4.66
CA LEU A 61 -1.89 -4.22 5.76
C LEU A 61 -1.13 -3.10 6.48
N LEU A 62 -1.03 -1.92 5.88
CA LEU A 62 -0.53 -0.72 6.55
C LEU A 62 -1.45 -0.35 7.73
N ASN A 63 -0.88 0.21 8.78
CA ASN A 63 -1.71 0.85 9.80
C ASN A 63 -2.40 2.10 9.23
N ALA A 64 -3.55 2.47 9.78
CA ALA A 64 -4.38 3.54 9.22
C ALA A 64 -3.64 4.90 9.07
N PRO A 65 -2.85 5.38 10.05
CA PRO A 65 -2.08 6.61 9.89
C PRO A 65 -1.11 6.56 8.69
N LYS A 66 -0.30 5.49 8.62
CA LYS A 66 0.69 5.31 7.55
C LYS A 66 0.06 5.12 6.19
N ALA A 67 -1.07 4.41 6.12
CA ALA A 67 -1.83 4.22 4.88
C ALA A 67 -2.31 5.57 4.31
N LEU A 68 -2.83 6.45 5.15
CA LEU A 68 -3.30 7.78 4.72
C LEU A 68 -2.14 8.70 4.34
N GLU A 69 -1.04 8.69 5.10
CA GLU A 69 0.17 9.45 4.74
C GLU A 69 0.80 8.95 3.44
N PHE A 70 0.78 7.64 3.22
CA PHE A 70 1.27 7.06 1.98
C PHE A 70 0.37 7.42 0.80
N TYR A 71 -0.97 7.33 0.99
CA TYR A 71 -1.95 7.71 -0.02
C TYR A 71 -1.74 9.13 -0.53
N ASP A 72 -1.49 10.09 0.37
CA ASP A 72 -1.29 11.50 -0.01
C ASP A 72 -0.01 11.74 -0.82
N ARG A 73 0.93 10.78 -0.88
CA ARG A 73 2.17 10.84 -1.66
C ARG A 73 2.06 10.17 -3.02
N LEU A 74 0.99 9.43 -3.27
CA LEU A 74 0.79 8.71 -4.52
C LEU A 74 0.29 9.65 -5.62
N GLY A 75 0.58 9.30 -6.86
CA GLY A 75 0.00 9.96 -8.03
C GLY A 75 -1.51 9.73 -8.14
N PHE A 76 -2.19 10.57 -8.92
CA PHE A 76 -3.64 10.54 -9.07
C PHE A 76 -4.19 9.15 -9.43
N GLU A 77 -3.58 8.44 -10.38
CA GLU A 77 -4.05 7.12 -10.82
C GLU A 77 -4.04 6.10 -9.69
N ASP A 78 -2.94 6.03 -8.93
CA ASP A 78 -2.80 5.11 -7.79
C ASP A 78 -3.75 5.49 -6.65
N ARG A 79 -3.95 6.79 -6.40
CA ARG A 79 -4.93 7.27 -5.41
C ARG A 79 -6.35 6.91 -5.81
N TYR A 80 -6.73 7.17 -7.06
CA TYR A 80 -8.04 6.81 -7.57
C TYR A 80 -8.27 5.29 -7.49
N PHE A 81 -7.28 4.50 -7.91
CA PHE A 81 -7.30 3.04 -7.79
C PHE A 81 -7.55 2.57 -6.35
N LEU A 82 -6.78 3.08 -5.38
CA LEU A 82 -6.93 2.72 -3.97
C LEU A 82 -8.24 3.20 -3.34
N PHE A 83 -8.75 4.35 -3.80
CA PHE A 83 -10.06 4.85 -3.39
C PHE A 83 -11.19 3.95 -3.87
N CYS A 84 -11.17 3.52 -5.14
CA CYS A 84 -12.13 2.54 -5.66
C CYS A 84 -12.03 1.20 -4.90
N ALA A 85 -10.83 0.83 -4.45
CA ALA A 85 -10.57 -0.32 -3.60
C ALA A 85 -10.72 -0.04 -2.08
N PHE A 86 -11.43 1.03 -1.67
CA PHE A 86 -11.59 1.36 -0.25
C PHE A 86 -12.29 0.26 0.57
N PRO A 87 -13.38 -0.37 0.10
CA PRO A 87 -14.04 -1.44 0.86
C PRO A 87 -13.12 -2.65 1.02
N LEU A 88 -13.19 -3.30 2.18
CA LEU A 88 -12.40 -4.50 2.45
C LEU A 88 -12.75 -5.66 1.49
N ALA A 89 -13.97 -5.68 0.96
CA ALA A 89 -14.41 -6.62 -0.06
C ALA A 89 -13.62 -6.52 -1.39
N ALA A 90 -12.88 -5.44 -1.63
CA ALA A 90 -12.01 -5.33 -2.82
C ALA A 90 -10.91 -6.40 -2.86
N ILE A 91 -10.59 -7.01 -1.72
CA ILE A 91 -9.66 -8.14 -1.60
C ILE A 91 -10.37 -9.43 -1.15
N ALA A 92 -11.67 -9.59 -1.43
CA ALA A 92 -12.45 -10.76 -0.99
C ALA A 92 -11.78 -12.11 -1.30
N PRO A 93 -11.22 -12.37 -2.51
CA PRO A 93 -10.54 -13.63 -2.79
C PRO A 93 -9.35 -13.91 -1.84
N VAL A 94 -8.64 -12.87 -1.43
CA VAL A 94 -7.51 -12.97 -0.49
C VAL A 94 -8.01 -13.33 0.91
N LEU A 95 -9.13 -12.73 1.33
CA LEU A 95 -9.71 -12.93 2.65
C LEU A 95 -10.36 -14.32 2.77
N GLU A 96 -11.03 -14.80 1.73
CA GLU A 96 -11.65 -16.12 1.70
C GLU A 96 -10.64 -17.22 2.02
N GLU A 97 -9.42 -17.10 1.47
CA GLU A 97 -8.33 -18.06 1.66
C GLU A 97 -7.49 -17.79 2.92
N ALA A 98 -7.67 -16.64 3.58
CA ALA A 98 -6.95 -16.29 4.80
C ALA A 98 -7.58 -16.90 6.05
N SER A 99 -6.73 -17.26 7.02
CA SER A 99 -7.18 -17.69 8.35
C SER A 99 -7.93 -16.56 9.06
N GLU A 100 -8.80 -16.89 10.03
CA GLU A 100 -9.48 -15.86 10.84
C GLU A 100 -8.49 -14.89 11.49
N ARG A 101 -7.37 -15.40 11.99
CA ARG A 101 -6.30 -14.60 12.59
C ARG A 101 -5.69 -13.62 11.59
N ASP A 102 -5.49 -14.05 10.34
CA ASP A 102 -4.89 -13.20 9.32
C ASP A 102 -5.87 -12.17 8.77
N ARG A 103 -7.17 -12.51 8.68
CA ARG A 103 -8.22 -11.55 8.30
C ARG A 103 -8.22 -10.32 9.22
N LEU A 104 -7.92 -10.50 10.51
CA LEU A 104 -7.82 -9.41 11.50
C LEU A 104 -6.65 -8.46 11.26
N ARG A 105 -5.67 -8.82 10.42
CA ARG A 105 -4.52 -7.95 10.09
C ARG A 105 -4.88 -6.86 9.09
N PHE A 106 -5.89 -7.11 8.26
CA PHE A 106 -6.31 -6.17 7.23
C PHE A 106 -7.10 -5.04 7.85
N ILE A 107 -6.63 -3.82 7.67
CA ILE A 107 -7.29 -2.64 8.20
C ILE A 107 -8.59 -2.36 7.46
N GLN A 108 -9.63 -2.07 8.24
CA GLN A 108 -10.78 -1.33 7.77
C GLN A 108 -10.56 0.13 8.14
N LEU A 109 -10.24 0.95 7.14
CA LEU A 109 -10.07 2.39 7.36
C LEU A 109 -11.39 2.97 7.91
N PRO A 110 -11.33 3.85 8.93
CA PRO A 110 -12.53 4.49 9.47
C PRO A 110 -13.16 5.40 8.41
N ARG A 111 -14.43 5.77 8.60
CA ARG A 111 -15.13 6.71 7.71
C ARG A 111 -14.35 8.01 7.48
N ALA A 112 -13.68 8.53 8.50
CA ALA A 112 -12.83 9.71 8.37
C ALA A 112 -11.69 9.53 7.33
N GLY A 113 -11.16 8.30 7.18
CA GLY A 113 -10.17 7.97 6.15
C GLY A 113 -10.76 8.03 4.75
N TYR A 114 -11.99 7.55 4.56
CA TYR A 114 -12.72 7.68 3.29
C TYR A 114 -12.91 9.15 2.89
N GLU A 115 -13.41 9.98 3.80
CA GLU A 115 -13.64 11.40 3.54
C GLU A 115 -12.33 12.12 3.18
N ARG A 116 -11.21 11.79 3.85
CA ARG A 116 -9.89 12.32 3.50
C ARG A 116 -9.46 11.91 2.10
N MET A 117 -9.57 10.62 1.76
CA MET A 117 -9.20 10.12 0.44
C MET A 117 -10.04 10.77 -0.68
N LEU A 118 -11.34 10.92 -0.46
CA LEU A 118 -12.27 11.58 -1.38
C LEU A 118 -11.97 13.07 -1.54
N SER A 119 -11.74 13.78 -0.43
CA SER A 119 -11.38 15.20 -0.44
C SER A 119 -10.11 15.44 -1.25
N GLY A 120 -9.09 14.60 -1.05
CA GLY A 120 -7.85 14.65 -1.83
C GLY A 120 -8.11 14.56 -3.34
N LEU A 121 -8.98 13.63 -3.79
CA LEU A 121 -9.27 13.44 -5.22
C LEU A 121 -9.98 14.65 -5.83
N ARG A 122 -10.87 15.29 -5.07
CA ARG A 122 -11.61 16.48 -5.54
C ARG A 122 -10.70 17.69 -5.74
N SER A 123 -9.71 17.86 -4.86
CA SER A 123 -8.78 19.00 -4.91
C SER A 123 -7.85 18.97 -6.12
N GLU A 124 -7.56 17.80 -6.69
CA GLU A 124 -6.78 17.67 -7.93
C GLU A 124 -7.63 17.83 -9.20
N GLY A 125 -8.90 17.40 -9.17
CA GLY A 125 -9.81 17.53 -10.31
C GLY A 125 -10.22 18.96 -10.65
N THR A 126 -10.07 19.90 -9.72
CA THR A 126 -10.37 21.33 -9.92
C THR A 126 -9.16 22.18 -10.33
N ALA A 127 -7.93 21.65 -10.24
CA ALA A 127 -6.72 22.36 -10.64
C ALA A 127 -6.42 22.28 -12.16
N GLY A 128 -7.23 21.52 -12.91
CA GLY A 128 -7.10 21.34 -14.36
C GLY A 128 -8.33 21.76 -15.16
N ALA A 129 -9.24 22.55 -14.59
CA ALA A 129 -10.45 23.07 -15.25
C ALA A 129 -10.37 24.59 -15.43
#